data_AF-A0A2E9GXT4-F1
#
_entry.id   AF-A0A2E9GXT4-F1
#
_cell.length_a   1.000
_cell.length_b   1.000
_cell.length_c   1.000
_cell.angle_alpha   90.00
_cell.angle_beta   90.00
_cell.angle_gamma   90.00
#
_symmetry.space_group_name_H-M   'P 1'
#
loop_
_entity.id
_entity.type
_entity.pdbx_description
1 polymer ?
#
loop_
_entity_poly.entity_id
_entity_poly.type
_entity_poly.pdbx_seq_one_letter_code
_entity_poly.pdbx_strand_id
1 'polypeptide(L)'
;MFVAIECMSDDYKKTVFVYETVLDDWRSVRQNRREKTEAFGVLIGAQNQDASQFWVEACTKPLGKDFSTRTSFILKDPHHQQCVDRHFKESEGSLGYLGTWHSHPESIPSPSHVDLKDWHSCCERNPDRKLIFVIVGTSHFCIYHRTATEFKCICKELL
;
A
#
# COMPACT_ATOMS: atom_id res chain seq x y z
N MET A 1 11.37 11.54 8.03
CA MET A 1 12.55 11.12 7.24
C MET A 1 12.12 9.92 6.41
N PHE A 2 12.64 9.79 5.19
CA PHE A 2 12.42 8.60 4.38
C PHE A 2 13.39 7.48 4.75
N VAL A 3 12.90 6.25 4.72
CA VAL A 3 13.72 5.04 4.66
C VAL A 3 13.71 4.56 3.21
N ALA A 4 14.90 4.40 2.63
CA ALA A 4 15.05 3.83 1.29
C ALA A 4 15.03 2.30 1.39
N ILE A 5 14.11 1.67 0.67
CA ILE A 5 13.95 0.23 0.60
C ILE A 5 14.34 -0.21 -0.81
N GLU A 6 15.42 -0.99 -0.90
CA GLU A 6 15.83 -1.57 -2.17
C GLU A 6 15.01 -2.81 -2.47
N CYS A 7 14.25 -2.77 -3.56
CA CYS A 7 13.34 -3.82 -3.97
C CYS A 7 13.90 -4.52 -5.21
N MET A 8 13.95 -5.85 -5.19
CA MET A 8 14.38 -6.64 -6.35
C MET A 8 13.16 -7.25 -7.04
N SER A 9 13.06 -7.06 -8.36
CA SER A 9 12.17 -7.84 -9.21
C SER A 9 13.00 -8.58 -10.25
N ASP A 10 12.50 -9.72 -10.74
CA ASP A 10 13.22 -10.59 -11.70
C ASP A 10 13.69 -9.85 -12.97
N ASP A 11 13.02 -8.75 -13.32
CA ASP A 11 13.29 -8.00 -14.55
C ASP A 11 14.07 -6.68 -14.32
N TYR A 12 13.91 -6.00 -13.16
CA TYR A 12 14.53 -4.70 -12.87
C TYR A 12 14.66 -4.37 -11.37
N LYS A 13 15.67 -3.57 -10.99
CA LYS A 13 15.76 -2.97 -9.64
C LYS A 13 14.69 -1.89 -9.48
N LYS A 14 13.97 -1.92 -8.36
CA LYS A 14 13.05 -0.85 -7.95
C LYS A 14 13.51 -0.28 -6.61
N THR A 15 13.25 0.98 -6.36
CA THR A 15 13.49 1.59 -5.05
C THR A 15 12.19 2.19 -4.54
N VAL A 16 11.80 1.81 -3.34
CA VAL A 16 10.62 2.39 -2.67
C VAL A 16 11.11 3.17 -1.46
N PHE A 17 10.83 4.46 -1.43
CA PHE A 17 11.10 5.33 -0.29
C PHE A 17 9.83 5.43 0.55
N VAL A 18 9.91 5.09 1.83
CA VAL A 18 8.75 5.15 2.73
C VAL A 18 9.03 6.15 3.85
N TYR A 19 8.12 7.10 4.06
CA TYR A 19 8.22 8.02 5.20
C TYR A 19 8.10 7.24 6.51
N GLU A 20 8.93 7.59 7.52
CA GLU A 20 8.91 6.92 8.83
C GLU A 20 7.52 6.94 9.47
N THR A 21 6.77 8.04 9.29
CA THR A 21 5.39 8.16 9.80
C THR A 21 4.43 7.12 9.20
N VAL A 22 4.67 6.68 7.96
CA VAL A 22 3.91 5.58 7.34
C VAL A 22 4.28 4.23 7.98
N LEU A 23 5.56 4.02 8.28
CA LEU A 23 6.01 2.81 9.00
C LEU A 23 5.41 2.77 10.42
N ASP A 24 5.41 3.89 11.13
CA ASP A 24 4.79 4.02 12.45
C ASP A 24 3.28 3.73 12.40
N ASP A 25 2.61 4.22 11.37
CA ASP A 25 1.20 3.94 11.11
C ASP A 25 0.97 2.43 10.93
N TRP A 26 1.74 1.76 10.07
CA TRP A 26 1.66 0.31 9.87
C TRP A 26 1.98 -0.50 11.14
N ARG A 27 3.03 -0.11 11.90
CA ARG A 27 3.40 -0.75 13.18
C ARG A 27 2.26 -0.70 14.19
N SER A 28 1.53 0.42 14.24
CA SER A 28 0.45 0.66 15.21
C SER A 28 -0.81 -0.18 14.95
N VAL A 29 -1.06 -0.54 13.69
CA VAL A 29 -2.30 -1.20 13.23
C VAL A 29 -2.15 -2.68 12.88
N ARG A 30 -0.98 -3.29 13.15
CA ARG A 30 -0.74 -4.73 12.93
C ARG A 30 -1.85 -5.61 13.51
N GLN A 31 -2.23 -6.65 12.77
CA GLN A 31 -3.28 -7.61 13.13
C GLN A 31 -2.80 -8.70 14.10
N ASN A 32 -2.12 -8.28 15.17
CA ASN A 32 -1.39 -9.14 16.11
C ASN A 32 -2.25 -9.80 17.21
N ARG A 33 -3.58 -9.66 17.14
CA ARG A 33 -4.51 -10.30 18.08
C ARG A 33 -5.69 -10.90 17.33
N ARG A 34 -6.37 -11.86 17.96
CA ARG A 34 -7.44 -12.66 17.33
C ARG A 34 -8.67 -11.81 16.99
N GLU A 35 -8.96 -10.82 17.82
CA GLU A 35 -10.08 -9.90 17.70
C GLU A 35 -9.84 -8.78 16.67
N LYS A 36 -8.58 -8.52 16.30
CA LYS A 36 -8.27 -7.48 15.31
C LYS A 36 -8.73 -7.92 13.92
N THR A 37 -9.50 -7.05 13.27
CA THR A 37 -9.83 -7.15 11.85
C THR A 37 -8.67 -6.64 10.99
N GLU A 38 -8.77 -6.79 9.68
CA GLU A 38 -7.81 -6.15 8.78
C GLU A 38 -7.89 -4.63 8.94
N ALA A 39 -6.72 -4.00 9.09
CA ALA A 39 -6.52 -2.58 8.87
C ALA A 39 -6.11 -2.36 7.42
N PHE A 40 -6.46 -1.22 6.84
CA PHE A 40 -6.30 -0.95 5.41
C PHE A 40 -6.36 0.56 5.14
N GLY A 41 -5.96 0.93 3.94
CA GLY A 41 -6.08 2.29 3.46
C GLY A 41 -5.44 2.49 2.09
N VAL A 42 -5.38 3.74 1.66
CA VAL A 42 -4.70 4.14 0.44
C VAL A 42 -3.28 4.60 0.73
N LEU A 43 -2.38 4.37 -0.21
CA LEU A 43 -1.03 4.91 -0.26
C LEU A 43 -1.05 6.21 -1.07
N ILE A 44 -0.40 7.23 -0.55
CA ILE A 44 -0.31 8.57 -1.13
C ILE A 44 1.15 8.90 -1.35
N GLY A 45 1.47 9.37 -2.55
CA GLY A 45 2.86 9.54 -2.93
C GLY A 45 3.08 9.82 -4.40
N ALA A 46 4.32 9.63 -4.83
CA ALA A 46 4.76 9.87 -6.20
C ALA A 46 5.50 8.66 -6.78
N GLN A 47 5.66 8.66 -8.10
CA GLN A 47 6.53 7.74 -8.83
C GLN A 47 7.27 8.51 -9.93
N ASN A 48 8.45 8.03 -10.32
CA ASN A 48 9.14 8.58 -11.47
C ASN A 48 8.51 8.06 -12.79
N GLN A 49 8.92 8.64 -13.91
CA GLN A 49 8.28 8.41 -15.21
C GLN A 49 8.26 6.95 -15.66
N ASP A 50 9.31 6.18 -15.33
CA ASP A 50 9.45 4.77 -15.69
C ASP A 50 8.97 3.80 -14.58
N ALA A 51 8.48 4.34 -13.46
CA ALA A 51 8.06 3.57 -12.29
C ALA A 51 9.16 2.64 -11.76
N SER A 52 10.43 3.06 -11.83
CA SER A 52 11.55 2.42 -11.15
C SER A 52 11.71 2.91 -9.70
N GLN A 53 11.18 4.08 -9.37
CA GLN A 53 11.20 4.67 -8.04
C GLN A 53 9.81 5.11 -7.58
N PHE A 54 9.49 4.82 -6.34
CA PHE A 54 8.22 5.18 -5.69
C PHE A 54 8.51 5.87 -4.35
N TRP A 55 7.75 6.91 -4.04
CA TRP A 55 7.81 7.62 -2.75
C TRP A 55 6.45 7.48 -2.07
N VAL A 56 6.39 6.70 -0.98
CA VAL A 56 5.21 6.58 -0.11
C VAL A 56 5.34 7.60 1.00
N GLU A 57 4.63 8.71 0.88
CA GLU A 57 4.76 9.85 1.80
C GLU A 57 3.70 9.86 2.90
N ALA A 58 2.52 9.38 2.57
CA ALA A 58 1.42 9.25 3.52
C ALA A 58 0.59 8.01 3.22
N CYS A 59 -0.17 7.58 4.22
CA CYS A 59 -1.22 6.62 4.03
C CYS A 59 -2.44 6.99 4.88
N THR A 60 -3.62 6.58 4.46
CA THR A 60 -4.79 6.64 5.34
C THR A 60 -4.87 5.39 6.19
N LYS A 61 -5.56 5.49 7.32
CA LYS A 61 -5.96 4.35 8.19
C LYS A 61 -7.43 4.02 7.98
N PRO A 62 -7.95 2.90 8.54
CA PRO A 62 -9.39 2.64 8.55
C PRO A 62 -10.16 3.81 9.17
N LEU A 63 -11.27 4.17 8.54
CA LEU A 63 -12.15 5.27 8.91
C LEU A 63 -13.54 4.77 9.28
N GLY A 64 -14.34 5.65 9.89
CA GLY A 64 -15.58 5.26 10.57
C GLY A 64 -16.66 4.67 9.67
N LYS A 65 -16.64 4.98 8.36
CA LYS A 65 -17.59 4.38 7.41
C LYS A 65 -17.07 3.11 6.76
N ASP A 66 -15.83 2.72 6.96
CA ASP A 66 -15.34 1.49 6.37
C ASP A 66 -15.90 0.26 7.09
N PHE A 67 -15.74 -0.90 6.45
CA PHE A 67 -16.02 -2.18 7.07
C PHE A 67 -14.82 -3.11 6.94
N SER A 68 -14.50 -3.83 8.01
CA SER A 68 -13.58 -4.96 7.91
C SER A 68 -14.01 -6.15 8.74
N THR A 69 -13.59 -7.30 8.25
CA THR A 69 -13.59 -8.58 8.94
C THR A 69 -12.14 -8.97 9.21
N ARG A 70 -11.93 -10.19 9.73
CA ARG A 70 -10.58 -10.70 9.94
C ARG A 70 -9.81 -10.98 8.64
N THR A 71 -10.51 -11.19 7.53
CA THR A 71 -9.94 -11.66 6.26
C THR A 71 -10.49 -10.91 5.04
N SER A 72 -11.06 -9.72 5.24
CA SER A 72 -11.55 -8.85 4.17
C SER A 72 -11.87 -7.45 4.67
N PHE A 73 -11.91 -6.48 3.76
CA PHE A 73 -12.39 -5.13 4.05
C PHE A 73 -13.17 -4.53 2.88
N ILE A 74 -13.85 -3.42 3.15
CA ILE A 74 -14.52 -2.56 2.17
C ILE A 74 -14.07 -1.13 2.46
N LEU A 75 -13.15 -0.61 1.63
CA LEU A 75 -12.66 0.76 1.66
C LEU A 75 -13.69 1.66 0.97
N LYS A 76 -14.49 2.40 1.74
CA LYS A 76 -15.61 3.19 1.20
C LYS A 76 -15.81 4.54 1.85
N ASP A 77 -15.07 4.87 2.92
CA ASP A 77 -15.16 6.19 3.51
C ASP A 77 -14.64 7.24 2.50
N PRO A 78 -15.44 8.24 2.10
CA PRO A 78 -15.02 9.26 1.12
C PRO A 78 -13.82 10.08 1.59
N HIS A 79 -13.52 10.11 2.89
CA HIS A 79 -12.35 10.79 3.42
C HIS A 79 -11.01 10.22 2.89
N HIS A 80 -10.97 8.97 2.42
CA HIS A 80 -9.78 8.45 1.74
C HIS A 80 -9.43 9.27 0.50
N GLN A 81 -10.41 9.49 -0.38
CA GLN A 81 -10.22 10.30 -1.59
C GLN A 81 -9.93 11.76 -1.23
N GLN A 82 -10.65 12.32 -0.25
CA GLN A 82 -10.38 13.69 0.20
C GLN A 82 -8.94 13.85 0.72
N CYS A 83 -8.38 12.82 1.36
CA CYS A 83 -6.99 12.84 1.80
C CYS A 83 -6.02 12.85 0.62
N VAL A 84 -6.28 12.03 -0.42
CA VAL A 84 -5.51 12.04 -1.68
C VAL A 84 -5.59 13.41 -2.33
N ASP A 85 -6.78 13.97 -2.50
CA ASP A 85 -7.02 15.26 -3.15
C ASP A 85 -6.32 16.41 -2.42
N ARG A 86 -6.32 16.36 -1.08
CA ARG A 86 -5.61 17.33 -0.25
C ARG A 86 -4.10 17.27 -0.48
N HIS A 87 -3.49 16.09 -0.43
CA HIS A 87 -2.05 15.95 -0.69
C HIS A 87 -1.71 16.38 -2.11
N PHE A 88 -2.55 16.04 -3.09
CA PHE A 88 -2.37 16.48 -4.48
C PHE A 88 -2.38 18.01 -4.58
N LYS A 89 -3.36 18.67 -3.96
CA LYS A 89 -3.44 20.14 -3.97
C LYS A 89 -2.26 20.80 -3.25
N GLU A 90 -1.92 20.34 -2.05
CA GLU A 90 -0.88 20.92 -1.20
C GLU A 90 0.53 20.73 -1.79
N SER A 91 0.72 19.67 -2.58
CA SER A 91 1.98 19.35 -3.25
C SER A 91 2.05 19.87 -4.70
N GLU A 92 1.14 20.75 -5.08
CA GLU A 92 1.03 21.33 -6.44
C GLU A 92 0.94 20.26 -7.55
N GLY A 93 0.31 19.13 -7.23
CA GLY A 93 0.02 18.03 -8.14
C GLY A 93 1.06 16.91 -8.16
N SER A 94 2.07 16.96 -7.28
CA SER A 94 3.14 15.94 -7.27
C SER A 94 2.77 14.66 -6.51
N LEU A 95 1.94 14.75 -5.45
CA LEU A 95 1.52 13.60 -4.65
C LEU A 95 0.10 13.16 -4.99
N GLY A 96 -0.12 11.88 -5.28
CA GLY A 96 -1.44 11.35 -5.58
C GLY A 96 -1.64 9.92 -5.10
N TYR A 97 -2.70 9.28 -5.58
CA TYR A 97 -2.96 7.86 -5.30
C TYR A 97 -1.86 6.97 -5.88
N LEU A 98 -1.25 6.16 -5.01
CA LEU A 98 -0.13 5.27 -5.34
C LEU A 98 -0.48 3.78 -5.22
N GLY A 99 -1.63 3.45 -4.62
CA GLY A 99 -2.13 2.10 -4.44
C GLY A 99 -2.81 1.91 -3.09
N THR A 100 -2.95 0.67 -2.63
CA THR A 100 -3.54 0.35 -1.33
C THR A 100 -2.58 -0.42 -0.44
N TRP A 101 -2.84 -0.37 0.85
CA TRP A 101 -2.23 -1.27 1.82
C TRP A 101 -3.29 -1.89 2.70
N HIS A 102 -2.98 -3.08 3.23
CA HIS A 102 -3.79 -3.74 4.24
C HIS A 102 -2.96 -4.63 5.14
N SER A 103 -3.50 -5.02 6.29
CA SER A 103 -2.82 -5.83 7.29
C SER A 103 -3.28 -7.27 7.22
N HIS A 104 -2.36 -8.17 7.55
CA HIS A 104 -2.58 -9.60 7.60
C HIS A 104 -2.11 -10.15 8.96
N PRO A 105 -2.69 -11.26 9.45
CA PRO A 105 -2.26 -11.85 10.71
C PRO A 105 -0.97 -12.67 10.58
N GLU A 106 -0.50 -12.97 9.35
CA GLU A 106 0.75 -13.68 9.13
C GLU A 106 1.99 -12.86 9.56
N SER A 107 3.08 -13.54 9.92
CA SER A 107 4.36 -12.87 10.27
C SER A 107 5.00 -12.20 9.04
N ILE A 108 5.08 -12.95 7.94
CA ILE A 108 5.49 -12.49 6.62
C ILE A 108 4.28 -12.75 5.71
N PRO A 109 3.56 -11.71 5.29
CA PRO A 109 2.27 -11.91 4.63
C PRO A 109 2.43 -12.27 3.15
N SER A 110 1.36 -12.83 2.61
CA SER A 110 1.19 -13.14 1.19
C SER A 110 -0.23 -12.78 0.75
N PRO A 111 -0.43 -12.31 -0.49
CA PRO A 111 -1.76 -11.98 -0.97
C PRO A 111 -2.64 -13.22 -1.08
N SER A 112 -3.90 -13.06 -0.72
CA SER A 112 -5.00 -13.96 -1.05
C SER A 112 -5.48 -13.74 -2.49
N HIS A 113 -6.36 -14.63 -2.95
CA HIS A 113 -7.05 -14.44 -4.25
C HIS A 113 -7.91 -13.17 -4.28
N VAL A 114 -8.50 -12.79 -3.13
CA VAL A 114 -9.33 -11.58 -3.03
C VAL A 114 -8.46 -10.34 -3.23
N ASP A 115 -7.27 -10.31 -2.65
CA ASP A 115 -6.31 -9.22 -2.81
C ASP A 115 -5.90 -9.05 -4.27
N LEU A 116 -5.50 -10.14 -4.92
CA LEU A 116 -5.08 -10.09 -6.33
C LEU A 116 -6.20 -9.55 -7.23
N LYS A 117 -7.45 -9.96 -7.00
CA LYS A 117 -8.61 -9.48 -7.75
C LYS A 117 -8.84 -7.98 -7.54
N ASP A 118 -8.79 -7.52 -6.28
CA ASP A 118 -8.92 -6.09 -5.97
C ASP A 118 -7.78 -5.27 -6.62
N TRP A 119 -6.56 -5.77 -6.56
CA TRP A 119 -5.39 -5.09 -7.14
C TRP A 119 -5.50 -4.97 -8.66
N HIS A 120 -6.00 -6.00 -9.35
CA HIS A 120 -6.34 -5.90 -10.77
C HIS A 120 -7.33 -4.77 -11.04
N SER A 121 -8.45 -4.72 -10.31
CA SER A 121 -9.45 -3.66 -10.44
C SER A 121 -8.92 -2.27 -10.06
N CYS A 122 -8.00 -2.17 -9.12
CA CYS A 122 -7.29 -0.93 -8.82
C CYS A 122 -6.46 -0.45 -10.00
N CYS A 123 -5.67 -1.34 -10.63
CA CYS A 123 -4.88 -0.98 -11.80
C CYS A 123 -5.75 -0.63 -13.02
N GLU A 124 -6.87 -1.32 -13.24
CA GLU A 124 -7.81 -1.02 -14.34
C GLU A 124 -8.45 0.37 -14.21
N ARG A 125 -8.77 0.80 -12.99
CA ARG A 125 -9.29 2.14 -12.71
C ARG A 125 -8.25 3.25 -12.80
N ASN A 126 -6.96 2.90 -12.81
CA ASN A 126 -5.85 3.86 -12.80
C ASN A 126 -4.83 3.53 -13.92
N PRO A 127 -5.24 3.57 -15.20
CA PRO A 127 -4.38 3.17 -16.32
C PRO A 127 -3.20 4.13 -16.58
N ASP A 128 -3.26 5.34 -16.05
CA ASP A 128 -2.29 6.42 -16.19
C ASP A 128 -1.04 6.25 -15.31
N ARG A 129 -1.04 5.29 -14.37
CA ARG A 129 0.02 5.12 -13.38
C ARG A 129 0.32 3.66 -13.07
N LYS A 130 1.45 3.40 -12.42
CA LYS A 130 1.76 2.09 -11.86
C LYS A 130 1.50 2.16 -10.36
N LEU A 131 0.83 1.13 -9.86
CA LEU A 131 0.46 1.04 -8.45
C LEU A 131 1.39 0.05 -7.76
N ILE A 132 1.62 0.31 -6.48
CA ILE A 132 2.19 -0.65 -5.55
C ILE A 132 1.15 -1.05 -4.51
N PHE A 133 1.27 -2.26 -4.02
CA PHE A 133 0.37 -2.79 -2.99
C PHE A 133 1.20 -3.27 -1.81
N VAL A 134 0.76 -2.98 -0.60
CA VAL A 134 1.49 -3.35 0.61
C VAL A 134 0.63 -4.24 1.48
N ILE A 135 1.20 -5.36 1.91
CA ILE A 135 0.60 -6.17 2.97
C ILE A 135 1.46 -6.06 4.22
N VAL A 136 0.87 -5.61 5.31
CA VAL A 136 1.50 -5.42 6.61
C VAL A 136 1.23 -6.64 7.48
N GLY A 137 2.22 -7.49 7.67
CA GLY A 137 2.16 -8.62 8.59
C GLY A 137 2.40 -8.22 10.03
N THR A 138 2.55 -9.22 10.90
CA THR A 138 2.86 -8.99 12.31
C THR A 138 4.34 -8.70 12.56
N SER A 139 5.24 -9.15 11.68
CA SER A 139 6.69 -8.91 11.80
C SER A 139 7.28 -8.17 10.59
N HIS A 140 6.77 -8.43 9.38
CA HIS A 140 7.26 -7.84 8.14
C HIS A 140 6.13 -7.17 7.37
N PHE A 141 6.48 -6.23 6.50
CA PHE A 141 5.60 -5.82 5.41
C PHE A 141 6.18 -6.30 4.07
N CYS A 142 5.29 -6.59 3.14
CA CYS A 142 5.63 -7.04 1.80
C CYS A 142 5.09 -6.02 0.79
N ILE A 143 5.93 -5.61 -0.17
CA ILE A 143 5.52 -4.72 -1.26
C ILE A 143 5.36 -5.55 -2.53
N TYR A 144 4.27 -5.32 -3.23
CA TYR A 144 3.91 -5.96 -4.50
C TYR A 144 3.78 -4.94 -5.61
N HIS A 145 4.20 -5.34 -6.80
CA HIS A 145 4.07 -4.54 -8.01
C HIS A 145 3.62 -5.44 -9.17
N ARG A 146 2.84 -4.89 -10.11
CA ARG A 146 2.36 -5.63 -11.27
C ARG A 146 3.43 -5.68 -12.37
N THR A 147 3.82 -6.88 -12.76
CA THR A 147 4.69 -7.14 -13.90
C THR A 147 3.90 -7.95 -14.93
N ALA A 148 3.70 -7.36 -16.13
CA ALA A 148 2.75 -7.86 -17.11
C ALA A 148 1.34 -8.07 -16.50
N THR A 149 0.92 -9.32 -16.33
CA THR A 149 -0.38 -9.73 -15.77
C THR A 149 -0.28 -10.26 -14.34
N GLU A 150 0.91 -10.38 -13.76
CA GLU A 150 1.11 -10.96 -12.44
C GLU A 150 1.56 -9.93 -11.42
N PHE A 151 1.23 -10.16 -10.15
CA PHE A 151 1.77 -9.39 -9.04
C PHE A 151 2.96 -10.12 -8.43
N LYS A 152 4.13 -9.46 -8.44
CA LYS A 152 5.36 -9.99 -7.85
C LYS A 152 5.65 -9.29 -6.53
N CYS A 153 6.07 -10.05 -5.53
CA CYS A 153 6.61 -9.51 -4.28
C CYS A 153 8.00 -8.94 -4.58
N ILE A 154 8.16 -7.62 -4.50
CA ILE A 154 9.43 -6.95 -4.80
C ILE A 154 10.26 -6.65 -3.55
N CYS A 155 9.64 -6.74 -2.36
CA CYS A 155 10.29 -6.51 -1.08
C CYS A 155 9.59 -7.28 0.04
N LYS A 156 10.38 -7.72 1.03
CA LYS A 156 9.94 -8.18 2.34
C LYS A 156 10.87 -7.56 3.37
N GLU A 157 10.37 -6.63 4.16
CA GLU A 157 11.18 -5.86 5.10
C GLU A 157 10.59 -5.94 6.51
N LEU A 158 11.46 -5.88 7.52
CA LEU A 158 11.02 -5.87 8.92
C LEU A 158 10.25 -4.57 9.22
N LEU A 159 9.14 -4.70 9.95
CA LEU A 159 8.35 -3.57 10.46
C LEU A 159 9.06 -2.89 11.63
#